data_AF-A0A530QHM6-F1
#
_entry.id   AF-A0A530QHM6-F1
#
_cell.length_a   1.000
_cell.length_b   1.000
_cell.length_c   1.000
_cell.angle_alpha   90.00
_cell.angle_beta   90.00
_cell.angle_gamma   90.00
#
_symmetry.space_group_name_H-M   'P 1'
#
loop_
_entity.id
_entity.type
_entity.pdbx_description
1 polymer ?
#
loop_
_entity_poly.entity_id
_entity_poly.type
_entity_poly.pdbx_seq_one_letter_code
_entity_poly.pdbx_strand_id
1 'polypeptide(L)'
;AQGIKGMDPIMTGQLTRDEIARAEKDQNHRLKLSDPKVRVPESKRKGPRYTPLSKRQDRPNAILWLVRNHPELKDAQIARLVGTTKSTIEQIRERKHWNSANLQPMDPVTLGLASQIDLDL
;
A
#
# COMPACT_ATOMS: atom_id res chain seq x y z
N ALA A 1 8.22 11.30 -31.22
CA ALA A 1 7.43 12.35 -30.54
C ALA A 1 5.98 11.84 -30.43
N GLN A 2 5.60 11.30 -29.27
CA GLN A 2 4.30 10.67 -29.04
C GLN A 2 3.22 11.77 -28.96
N GLY A 3 2.14 11.62 -29.72
CA GLY A 3 1.13 12.65 -29.97
C GLY A 3 0.55 13.32 -28.73
N ILE A 4 0.62 14.66 -28.71
CA ILE A 4 -0.18 15.49 -27.81
C ILE A 4 -1.63 15.30 -28.23
N LYS A 5 -2.35 14.42 -27.52
CA LYS A 5 -3.78 14.22 -27.73
C LYS A 5 -4.47 15.51 -27.27
N GLY A 6 -4.98 16.30 -28.22
CA GLY A 6 -5.73 17.52 -27.90
C GLY A 6 -6.87 17.17 -26.95
N MET A 7 -6.81 17.68 -25.73
CA MET A 7 -7.84 17.49 -24.73
C MET A 7 -8.61 18.78 -24.56
N ASP A 8 -9.92 18.69 -24.67
CA ASP A 8 -10.81 19.81 -24.39
C ASP A 8 -10.81 20.10 -22.88
N PRO A 9 -10.39 21.30 -22.43
CA PRO A 9 -10.33 21.67 -21.01
C PRO A 9 -11.71 21.70 -20.34
N ILE A 10 -12.80 21.72 -21.11
CA ILE A 10 -14.17 21.58 -20.61
C ILE A 10 -14.45 20.11 -20.27
N MET A 11 -14.08 19.18 -21.16
CA MET A 11 -14.27 17.74 -20.93
C MET A 11 -13.44 17.22 -19.76
N THR A 12 -12.27 17.80 -19.52
CA THR A 12 -11.42 17.46 -18.36
C THR A 12 -11.88 18.11 -17.06
N GLY A 13 -12.93 18.95 -17.10
CA GLY A 13 -13.47 19.66 -15.95
C GLY A 13 -12.55 20.73 -15.38
N GLN A 14 -11.52 21.14 -16.15
CA GLN A 14 -10.56 22.17 -15.76
C GLN A 14 -11.11 23.58 -15.97
N LEU A 15 -12.01 23.77 -16.95
CA LEU A 15 -12.67 25.05 -17.24
C LEU A 15 -14.19 24.87 -17.40
N THR A 16 -14.96 25.88 -17.01
CA THR A 16 -16.40 25.95 -17.28
C THR A 16 -16.68 26.76 -18.55
N ARG A 17 -17.79 26.46 -19.23
CA ARG A 17 -18.22 27.18 -20.43
C ARG A 17 -18.44 28.69 -20.16
N ASP A 18 -18.85 29.03 -18.94
CA ASP A 18 -19.06 30.41 -18.49
C ASP A 18 -17.74 31.16 -18.21
N GLU A 19 -16.66 30.45 -17.85
CA GLU A 19 -15.33 31.06 -17.68
C GLU A 19 -14.71 31.37 -19.05
N ILE A 20 -14.91 30.50 -20.04
CA ILE A 20 -14.48 30.70 -21.43
C ILE A 20 -15.22 31.88 -22.06
N ALA A 21 -16.55 31.96 -21.91
CA ALA A 21 -17.35 33.07 -22.44
C ALA A 21 -17.00 34.44 -21.81
N ARG A 22 -16.47 34.45 -20.57
CA ARG A 22 -15.95 35.67 -19.93
C ARG A 22 -14.57 36.05 -20.47
N ALA A 23 -13.69 35.08 -20.68
CA ALA A 23 -12.37 35.30 -21.29
C ALA A 23 -12.47 35.74 -22.77
N GLU A 24 -13.48 35.27 -23.51
CA GLU A 24 -13.72 35.74 -24.89
C GLU A 24 -14.15 37.20 -24.98
N LYS A 25 -14.81 37.72 -23.92
CA LYS A 25 -15.30 39.11 -23.88
C LYS A 25 -14.29 40.11 -23.34
N ASP A 26 -13.25 39.65 -22.64
CA ASP A 26 -12.24 40.51 -22.03
C ASP A 26 -10.84 39.94 -22.29
N GLN A 27 -10.08 40.60 -23.15
CA GLN A 27 -8.70 40.21 -23.50
C GLN A 27 -7.73 40.29 -22.32
N ASN A 28 -8.05 41.02 -21.26
CA ASN A 28 -7.22 41.11 -20.06
C ASN A 28 -7.61 40.08 -18.99
N HIS A 29 -8.69 39.31 -19.21
CA HIS A 29 -9.16 38.33 -18.23
C HIS A 29 -8.27 37.09 -18.25
N ARG A 30 -7.69 36.77 -17.09
CA ARG A 30 -6.91 35.54 -16.90
C ARG A 30 -7.84 34.39 -16.52
N LEU A 31 -7.88 33.38 -17.39
CA LEU A 31 -8.59 32.13 -17.15
C LEU A 31 -8.21 31.54 -15.78
N LYS A 32 -9.21 31.38 -14.90
CA LYS A 32 -9.02 30.72 -13.61
C LYS A 32 -9.41 29.25 -13.73
N LEU A 33 -8.46 28.36 -13.43
CA LEU A 33 -8.71 26.93 -13.36
C LEU A 33 -9.76 26.62 -12.30
N SER A 34 -10.70 25.75 -12.66
CA SER A 34 -11.75 25.26 -11.77
C SER A 34 -11.13 24.39 -10.67
N ASP A 35 -11.59 24.55 -9.43
CA ASP A 35 -11.16 23.65 -8.36
C ASP A 35 -11.52 22.19 -8.74
N PRO A 36 -10.57 21.24 -8.68
CA PRO A 36 -10.83 19.86 -9.07
C PRO A 36 -11.95 19.26 -8.21
N LYS A 37 -13.06 18.86 -8.83
CA LYS A 37 -14.22 18.23 -8.16
C LYS A 37 -13.85 16.94 -7.41
N VAL A 38 -12.73 16.32 -7.75
CA VAL A 38 -12.30 15.04 -7.16
C VAL A 38 -11.07 15.28 -6.28
N ARG A 39 -11.30 15.55 -5.00
CA ARG A 39 -10.29 15.27 -3.97
C ARG A 39 -10.16 13.75 -3.90
N VAL A 40 -9.09 13.20 -4.47
CA VAL A 40 -8.72 11.81 -4.21
C VAL A 40 -8.46 11.73 -2.70
N PRO A 41 -9.27 10.98 -1.93
CA PRO A 41 -9.04 10.88 -0.50
C PRO A 41 -7.67 10.23 -0.28
N GLU A 42 -6.82 10.85 0.55
CA GLU A 42 -5.57 10.22 0.98
C GLU A 42 -5.90 8.84 1.55
N SER A 43 -5.24 7.81 1.02
CA SER A 43 -5.41 6.44 1.50
C SER A 43 -5.09 6.42 2.99
N LYS A 44 -6.12 6.27 3.82
CA LYS A 44 -5.98 6.18 5.28
C LYS A 44 -4.89 5.16 5.59
N ARG A 45 -3.89 5.57 6.38
CA ARG A 45 -2.86 4.63 6.88
C ARG A 45 -3.58 3.51 7.61
N LYS A 46 -3.55 2.30 7.03
CA LYS A 46 -4.13 1.10 7.65
C LYS A 46 -3.49 0.95 9.04
N GLY A 47 -4.29 1.08 10.09
CA GLY A 47 -3.83 0.91 11.47
C GLY A 47 -3.36 -0.53 11.72
N PRO A 48 -2.78 -0.81 12.90
CA PRO A 48 -2.34 -2.16 13.26
C PRO A 48 -3.51 -3.14 13.17
N ARG A 49 -3.45 -4.13 12.28
CA ARG A 49 -4.46 -5.20 12.22
C ARG A 49 -4.29 -6.11 13.43
N TYR A 50 -5.33 -6.25 14.24
CA TYR A 50 -5.36 -7.23 15.31
C TYR A 50 -5.38 -8.65 14.70
N THR A 51 -4.38 -9.47 15.02
CA THR A 51 -4.41 -10.90 14.67
C THR A 51 -5.02 -11.69 15.83
N PRO A 52 -6.10 -12.46 15.59
CA PRO A 52 -6.75 -13.27 16.61
C PRO A 52 -5.81 -14.35 17.16
N LEU A 53 -6.00 -14.73 18.42
CA LEU A 53 -5.14 -15.68 19.15
C LEU A 53 -4.93 -17.00 18.39
N SER A 54 -5.99 -17.54 17.77
CA SER A 54 -5.93 -18.77 16.97
C SER A 54 -4.88 -18.71 15.87
N LYS A 55 -4.70 -17.55 15.24
CA LYS A 55 -3.73 -17.34 14.15
C LYS A 55 -2.34 -16.91 14.65
N ARG A 56 -2.15 -16.72 15.96
CA ARG A 56 -0.84 -16.32 16.52
C ARG A 56 0.16 -17.47 16.51
N GLN A 57 -0.33 -18.71 16.62
CA GLN A 57 0.50 -19.92 16.54
C GLN A 57 1.10 -20.12 15.14
N ASP A 58 0.46 -19.58 14.10
CA ASP A 58 0.94 -19.67 12.72
C ASP A 58 1.94 -18.57 12.35
N ARG A 59 2.08 -17.53 13.19
CA ARG A 59 3.00 -16.41 12.92
C ARG A 59 4.47 -16.85 12.80
N PRO A 60 5.01 -17.72 13.67
CA PRO A 60 6.37 -18.20 13.53
C PRO A 60 6.62 -18.96 12.22
N ASN A 61 5.63 -19.73 11.77
CA ASN A 61 5.64 -20.44 10.50
C ASN A 61 5.66 -19.47 9.30
N ALA A 62 4.86 -18.41 9.36
CA ALA A 62 4.84 -17.33 8.39
C ALA A 62 6.16 -16.55 8.30
N ILE A 63 6.74 -16.21 9.46
CA ILE A 63 8.04 -15.52 9.51
C ILE A 63 9.14 -16.39 8.91
N LEU A 64 9.15 -17.68 9.24
CA LEU A 64 10.12 -18.62 8.68
C LEU A 64 10.01 -18.71 7.15
N TRP A 65 8.79 -18.70 6.62
CA TRP A 65 8.57 -18.70 5.17
C TRP A 65 9.05 -17.41 4.52
N LEU A 66 8.75 -16.25 5.10
CA LEU A 66 9.19 -14.94 4.59
C LEU A 66 10.72 -14.83 4.58
N VAL A 67 11.38 -15.23 5.67
CA VAL A 67 12.85 -15.17 5.76
C VAL A 67 13.53 -16.10 4.74
N ARG A 68 12.88 -17.21 4.35
CA ARG A 68 13.44 -18.17 3.38
C ARG A 68 13.15 -17.81 1.93
N ASN A 69 11.94 -17.34 1.62
CA ASN A 69 11.50 -17.10 0.24
C ASN A 69 11.66 -15.65 -0.20
N HIS A 70 11.64 -14.70 0.75
CA HIS A 70 11.71 -13.27 0.49
C HIS A 70 12.85 -12.61 1.29
N PRO A 71 14.13 -12.95 1.02
CA PRO A 71 15.28 -12.35 1.69
C PRO A 71 15.41 -10.83 1.44
N GLU A 72 14.74 -10.29 0.41
CA GLU A 72 14.66 -8.86 0.09
C GLU A 72 13.84 -8.06 1.10
N LEU A 73 12.95 -8.71 1.86
CA LEU A 73 12.10 -8.04 2.84
C LEU A 73 12.89 -7.68 4.09
N LYS A 74 12.79 -6.41 4.48
CA LYS A 74 13.37 -5.91 5.74
C LYS A 74 12.54 -6.39 6.92
N ASP A 75 13.17 -6.58 8.08
CA ASP A 75 12.47 -6.98 9.31
C ASP A 75 11.32 -6.03 9.68
N ALA A 76 11.43 -4.74 9.32
CA ALA A 76 10.36 -3.77 9.49
C ALA A 76 9.11 -4.08 8.64
N GLN A 77 9.30 -4.58 7.40
CA GLN A 77 8.20 -5.02 6.53
C GLN A 77 7.59 -6.32 7.07
N ILE A 78 8.42 -7.29 7.45
CA ILE A 78 7.95 -8.56 8.04
C ILE A 78 7.14 -8.31 9.32
N ALA A 79 7.61 -7.42 10.20
CA ALA A 79 6.90 -7.04 11.42
C ALA A 79 5.52 -6.44 11.13
N ARG A 80 5.42 -5.62 10.08
CA ARG A 80 4.15 -5.01 9.64
C ARG A 80 3.20 -6.03 8.98
N LEU A 81 3.73 -6.98 8.22
CA LEU A 81 2.94 -8.02 7.53
C LEU A 81 2.33 -9.01 8.50
N VAL A 82 3.13 -9.55 9.43
CA VAL A 82 2.71 -10.63 10.33
C VAL A 82 2.19 -10.10 11.68
N GLY A 83 2.49 -8.85 12.03
CA GLY A 83 2.12 -8.25 13.31
C GLY A 83 2.94 -8.81 14.47
N THR A 84 4.25 -8.92 14.28
CA THR A 84 5.23 -9.47 15.24
C THR A 84 6.29 -8.43 15.62
N THR A 85 7.14 -8.72 16.61
CA THR A 85 8.29 -7.89 16.96
C THR A 85 9.55 -8.30 16.20
N LYS A 86 10.49 -7.36 16.04
CA LYS A 86 11.80 -7.62 15.42
C LYS A 86 12.60 -8.70 16.16
N SER A 87 12.52 -8.72 17.49
CA SER A 87 13.17 -9.73 18.33
C SER A 87 12.71 -11.16 18.00
N THR A 88 11.41 -11.35 17.74
CA THR A 88 10.88 -12.66 17.34
C THR A 88 11.35 -13.07 15.96
N ILE A 89 11.49 -12.12 15.02
CA ILE A 89 12.01 -12.39 13.67
C ILE A 89 13.46 -12.87 13.75
N GLU A 90 14.29 -12.17 14.53
CA GLU A 90 15.67 -12.54 14.77
C GLU A 90 15.81 -13.92 15.43
N GLN A 91 15.02 -14.20 16.47
CA GLN A 91 14.98 -15.53 17.10
C GLN A 91 14.62 -16.65 16.14
N ILE A 92 13.74 -16.41 15.17
CA ILE A 92 13.38 -17.42 14.15
C ILE A 92 14.51 -17.58 13.13
N ARG A 93 15.14 -16.48 12.69
CA ARG A 93 16.29 -16.48 11.79
C ARG A 93 17.46 -17.25 12.39
N GLU A 94 17.73 -17.04 13.67
CA GLU A 94 18.79 -17.71 14.43
C GLU A 94 18.38 -19.08 15.00
N ARG A 95 17.13 -19.52 14.76
CA ARG A 95 16.55 -20.76 15.33
C ARG A 95 16.56 -20.84 16.87
N LYS A 96 16.61 -19.70 17.56
CA LYS A 96 16.55 -19.56 19.02
C LYS A 96 15.13 -19.46 19.57
N HIS A 97 14.11 -19.39 18.72
CA HIS A 97 12.72 -19.45 19.16
C HIS A 97 12.45 -20.79 19.87
N TRP A 98 11.73 -20.78 20.99
CA TRP A 98 11.45 -21.99 21.80
C TRP A 98 10.82 -23.17 21.04
N ASN A 99 10.19 -22.92 19.88
CA ASN A 99 9.53 -23.93 19.06
C ASN A 99 10.25 -24.16 17.72
N SER A 100 11.51 -23.73 17.59
CA SER A 100 12.25 -23.73 16.33
C SER A 100 12.33 -25.11 15.65
N ALA A 101 12.34 -26.18 16.45
CA ALA A 101 12.38 -27.56 15.96
C ALA A 101 11.10 -27.98 15.21
N ASN A 102 9.94 -27.43 15.55
CA ASN A 102 8.66 -27.80 14.94
C ASN A 102 8.14 -26.77 13.94
N LEU A 103 8.90 -25.71 13.65
CA LEU A 103 8.46 -24.69 12.70
C LEU A 103 8.42 -25.24 11.28
N GLN A 104 7.30 -25.02 10.61
CA GLN A 104 7.12 -25.34 9.20
C GLN A 104 6.92 -24.04 8.42
N PRO A 105 7.69 -23.78 7.35
CA PRO A 105 7.49 -22.58 6.55
C PRO A 105 6.13 -22.63 5.86
N MET A 106 5.23 -21.71 6.21
CA MET A 106 3.93 -21.55 5.57
C MET A 106 3.70 -20.12 5.09
N ASP A 107 3.05 -19.96 3.95
CA ASP A 107 2.85 -18.64 3.33
C ASP A 107 1.87 -17.76 4.15
N PRO A 108 2.27 -16.54 4.57
CA PRO A 108 1.41 -15.62 5.31
C PRO A 108 0.12 -15.21 4.58
N VAL A 109 0.07 -15.26 3.25
CA VAL A 109 -1.12 -14.95 2.46
C VAL A 109 -2.14 -16.08 2.59
N THR A 110 -1.68 -17.33 2.49
CA THR A 110 -2.55 -18.52 2.67
C THR A 110 -3.10 -18.63 4.09
N LEU A 111 -2.33 -18.20 5.09
CA LEU A 111 -2.76 -18.12 6.49
C LEU A 111 -3.71 -16.92 6.75
N GLY A 112 -3.89 -16.05 5.77
CA GLY A 112 -4.68 -14.82 5.89
C GLY A 112 -4.11 -13.85 6.93
N LEU A 113 -2.79 -13.83 7.08
CA LEU A 113 -2.04 -12.88 7.92
C LEU A 113 -1.67 -11.62 7.12
N ALA A 114 -1.29 -11.80 5.85
CA ALA A 114 -1.02 -10.74 4.89
C ALA A 114 -1.92 -10.88 3.66
N SER A 115 -2.05 -9.82 2.84
CA SER A 115 -2.63 -9.94 1.51
C SER A 115 -1.52 -9.98 0.47
N GLN A 116 -1.80 -10.55 -0.72
CA GLN A 116 -0.85 -10.57 -1.83
C GLN A 116 -0.34 -9.16 -2.17
N ILE A 117 -1.25 -8.18 -2.17
CA ILE A 117 -0.91 -6.77 -2.41
C ILE A 117 0.06 -6.25 -1.35
N ASP A 118 -0.13 -6.61 -0.07
CA ASP A 118 0.77 -6.17 1.00
C ASP A 118 2.15 -6.85 0.89
N LEU A 119 2.25 -8.05 0.30
CA LEU A 119 3.50 -8.78 0.09
C LEU A 119 4.30 -8.26 -1.11
N ASP A 120 3.61 -7.84 -2.18
CA ASP A 120 4.22 -7.34 -3.42
C ASP A 120 4.56 -5.82 -3.35
N LEU A 121 4.34 -5.16 -2.21
CA LEU A 121 4.50 -3.71 -1.96
C LEU A 121 5.85 -3.33 -1.32
#